data_AF-A0A494XL98-F1
#
_entry.id   AF-A0A494XL98-F1
#
_cell.length_a   1.000
_cell.length_b   1.000
_cell.length_c   1.000
_cell.angle_alpha   90.00
_cell.angle_beta   90.00
_cell.angle_gamma   90.00
#
_symmetry.space_group_name_H-M   'P 1'
#
loop_
_entity.id
_entity.type
_entity.pdbx_description
1 polymer ?
#
loop_
_entity_poly.entity_id
_entity_poly.type
_entity_poly.pdbx_seq_one_letter_code
_entity_poly.pdbx_strand_id
1 'polypeptide(L)'
;MKKTALALILTFTAAWLLISSVFAADATTPETWQVSVGKETAATSLDSMFPKVVFVHEGDKVVFTNGATATPHTVTFLAGQPPLTPQDPTHAIPSAPSGGSWDGKSLLNSGILFPKQSYEVTFTSSGAYSYYCVLHPMMTGTVVVLPKGQPIPSKVEQAAAAKAQENDLLVQESMLQGPHAAQYATNKDGSLSYKVDLGSQNSTFSHNRMSPETVIVSEGDSISWTNLSPYEPHWVTFNKPADLNMLTEKGEFNPKLMPPAGGKEFDGTAFTNSGILMNAQSYNLKFTKAGTYTYECYLHSGSMMRATVIVVPKGAIKLVVNGKAVANSAGAQLKDGDLKVGVASFAKALGGKFVFDKKSKLYTITVNGKSFKTAGYTLKGTAYVSAEDTVRGLGGTYTWNGATQSLTVTVGAPATAPAAASMDHMH
;
A
#
# COMPACT_ATOMS: atom_id res chain seq x y z
N MET A 1 47.06 40.75 -6.73
CA MET A 1 47.84 39.57 -7.19
C MET A 1 47.68 38.49 -6.12
N LYS A 2 47.22 37.27 -6.31
CA LYS A 2 46.84 36.41 -7.44
C LYS A 2 45.65 35.56 -6.96
N LYS A 3 44.72 35.23 -7.87
CA LYS A 3 43.65 34.25 -7.66
C LYS A 3 44.28 32.85 -7.72
N THR A 4 44.06 32.00 -6.72
CA THR A 4 44.31 30.56 -6.81
C THR A 4 42.98 29.86 -7.06
N ALA A 5 42.79 29.40 -8.30
CA ALA A 5 41.71 28.49 -8.66
C ALA A 5 42.06 27.08 -8.16
N LEU A 6 41.17 26.49 -7.39
CA LEU A 6 41.23 25.08 -7.01
C LEU A 6 40.67 24.26 -8.18
N ALA A 7 41.54 23.58 -8.91
CA ALA A 7 41.14 22.65 -9.95
C ALA A 7 40.65 21.34 -9.31
N LEU A 8 39.39 20.99 -9.55
CA LEU A 8 38.81 19.70 -9.19
C LEU A 8 39.34 18.65 -10.18
N ILE A 9 40.25 17.80 -9.73
CA ILE A 9 40.79 16.68 -10.51
C ILE A 9 39.73 15.58 -10.53
N LEU A 10 39.05 15.41 -11.67
CA LEU A 10 38.27 14.21 -11.97
C LEU A 10 39.26 13.08 -12.32
N THR A 11 39.43 12.14 -11.40
CA THR A 11 40.19 10.91 -11.64
C THR A 11 39.38 9.97 -12.54
N PHE A 12 39.68 9.99 -13.84
CA PHE A 12 39.38 8.90 -14.76
C PHE A 12 40.32 7.72 -14.43
N THR A 13 39.85 6.75 -13.64
CA THR A 13 40.54 5.46 -13.52
C THR A 13 40.19 4.60 -14.71
N ALA A 14 41.09 4.60 -15.70
CA ALA A 14 41.15 3.59 -16.74
C ALA A 14 41.56 2.24 -16.12
N ALA A 15 40.62 1.30 -16.04
CA ALA A 15 40.91 -0.10 -15.82
C ALA A 15 40.63 -0.85 -17.13
N TRP A 16 41.69 -1.06 -17.90
CA TRP A 16 41.72 -2.08 -18.94
C TRP A 16 41.64 -3.46 -18.27
N LEU A 17 40.54 -4.17 -18.49
CA LEU A 17 40.40 -5.59 -18.23
C LEU A 17 39.80 -6.26 -19.48
N LEU A 18 40.68 -7.01 -20.15
CA LEU A 18 40.45 -8.22 -20.94
C LEU A 18 39.28 -8.23 -21.94
N ILE A 19 39.68 -8.33 -23.21
CA ILE A 19 38.90 -8.73 -24.37
C ILE A 19 38.12 -10.01 -24.06
N SER A 20 36.84 -9.88 -23.74
CA SER A 20 35.84 -10.86 -24.13
C SER A 20 35.13 -10.29 -25.35
N SER A 21 35.55 -10.74 -26.53
CA SER A 21 34.85 -10.55 -27.78
C SER A 21 33.46 -11.19 -27.68
N VAL A 22 32.47 -10.40 -27.26
CA VAL A 22 31.05 -10.62 -27.53
C VAL A 22 30.55 -9.32 -28.17
N PHE A 23 31.08 -9.02 -29.35
CA PHE A 23 30.38 -8.10 -30.23
C PHE A 23 29.08 -8.77 -30.62
N ALA A 24 28.00 -8.01 -30.45
CA ALA A 24 26.62 -8.38 -30.69
C ALA A 24 26.46 -9.11 -32.02
N ALA A 25 25.57 -10.11 -32.04
CA ALA A 25 25.11 -10.70 -33.29
C ALA A 25 24.63 -9.58 -34.23
N ASP A 26 25.12 -9.61 -35.47
CA ASP A 26 24.60 -8.82 -36.59
C ASP A 26 23.10 -9.08 -36.74
N ALA A 27 22.25 -8.24 -36.16
CA ALA A 27 20.81 -8.29 -36.40
C ALA A 27 20.49 -7.55 -37.70
N THR A 28 20.72 -8.19 -38.84
CA THR A 28 20.15 -7.76 -40.13
C THR A 28 18.64 -7.97 -40.20
N THR A 29 18.09 -8.81 -39.30
CA THR A 29 16.67 -9.11 -39.15
C THR A 29 16.03 -8.28 -38.04
N PRO A 30 14.87 -7.65 -38.29
CA PRO A 30 14.09 -6.97 -37.25
C PRO A 30 13.84 -7.87 -36.03
N GLU A 31 14.13 -7.35 -34.85
CA GLU A 31 13.89 -8.03 -33.59
C GLU A 31 12.57 -7.60 -32.94
N THR A 32 12.13 -8.36 -31.93
CA THR A 32 11.01 -8.00 -31.07
C THR A 32 11.49 -7.87 -29.63
N TRP A 33 11.11 -6.76 -28.99
CA TRP A 33 11.47 -6.36 -27.64
C TRP A 33 10.22 -6.26 -26.77
N GLN A 34 10.35 -6.56 -25.49
CA GLN A 34 9.23 -6.63 -24.56
C GLN A 34 9.36 -5.54 -23.50
N VAL A 35 8.26 -4.83 -23.26
CA VAL A 35 8.14 -3.87 -22.15
C VAL A 35 6.88 -4.24 -21.36
N SER A 36 7.04 -4.47 -20.06
CA SER A 36 5.91 -4.52 -19.13
C SER A 36 5.51 -3.09 -18.79
N VAL A 37 4.25 -2.76 -19.05
CA VAL A 37 3.63 -1.50 -18.66
C VAL A 37 2.91 -1.77 -17.35
N GLY A 38 3.59 -1.47 -16.25
CA GLY A 38 3.10 -1.74 -14.92
C GLY A 38 3.20 -3.22 -14.54
N LYS A 39 3.14 -3.44 -13.24
CA LYS A 39 3.07 -4.74 -12.57
C LYS A 39 2.27 -4.56 -11.27
N GLU A 40 1.92 -5.64 -10.61
CA GLU A 40 1.14 -5.55 -9.39
C GLU A 40 1.49 -6.67 -8.41
N THR A 41 1.52 -6.34 -7.11
CA THR A 41 1.52 -7.30 -6.01
C THR A 41 0.12 -7.37 -5.40
N ALA A 42 -0.12 -8.23 -4.42
CA ALA A 42 -1.43 -8.31 -3.78
C ALA A 42 -1.93 -6.98 -3.17
N ALA A 43 -1.03 -6.03 -2.87
CA ALA A 43 -1.37 -4.78 -2.17
C ALA A 43 -0.81 -3.50 -2.82
N THR A 44 -0.09 -3.62 -3.94
CA THR A 44 0.65 -2.49 -4.52
C THR A 44 0.61 -2.55 -6.04
N SER A 45 0.24 -1.43 -6.68
CA SER A 45 0.41 -1.24 -8.12
C SER A 45 1.80 -0.68 -8.36
N LEU A 46 2.67 -1.44 -9.06
CA LEU A 46 4.00 -0.98 -9.45
C LEU A 46 3.87 -0.15 -10.75
N ASP A 47 3.58 1.14 -10.58
CA ASP A 47 3.30 2.08 -11.67
C ASP A 47 4.59 2.55 -12.38
N SER A 48 5.29 1.59 -13.00
CA SER A 48 6.54 1.82 -13.73
C SER A 48 6.58 1.02 -15.04
N MET A 49 7.45 1.46 -15.96
CA MET A 49 7.82 0.68 -17.15
C MET A 49 8.95 -0.28 -16.81
N PHE A 50 8.89 -1.52 -17.31
CA PHE A 50 9.94 -2.52 -17.13
C PHE A 50 10.39 -3.09 -18.48
N PRO A 51 11.60 -2.77 -18.96
CA PRO A 51 12.51 -1.79 -18.38
C PRO A 51 12.00 -0.34 -18.56
N LYS A 52 12.52 0.59 -17.74
CA LYS A 52 12.28 2.04 -17.94
C LYS A 52 12.89 2.59 -19.23
N VAL A 53 13.98 1.99 -19.70
CA VAL A 53 14.63 2.31 -20.97
C VAL A 53 14.82 1.02 -21.74
N VAL A 54 14.31 0.97 -22.97
CA VAL A 54 14.54 -0.14 -23.91
C VAL A 54 15.34 0.38 -25.10
N PHE A 55 16.39 -0.34 -25.47
CA PHE A 55 17.23 -0.03 -26.63
C PHE A 55 16.88 -0.98 -27.77
N VAL A 56 16.62 -0.43 -28.95
CA VAL A 56 16.22 -1.17 -30.15
C VAL A 56 16.90 -0.61 -31.39
N HIS A 57 16.87 -1.33 -32.50
CA HIS A 57 17.28 -0.82 -33.80
C HIS A 57 16.12 -0.24 -34.60
N GLU A 58 16.44 0.58 -35.60
CA GLU A 58 15.47 0.93 -36.64
C GLU A 58 14.91 -0.32 -37.33
N GLY A 59 13.59 -0.40 -37.41
CA GLY A 59 12.83 -1.52 -37.93
C GLY A 59 12.43 -2.55 -36.88
N ASP A 60 12.95 -2.46 -35.65
CA ASP A 60 12.55 -3.35 -34.57
C ASP A 60 11.15 -3.03 -34.04
N LYS A 61 10.54 -4.04 -33.45
CA LYS A 61 9.23 -3.97 -32.82
C LYS A 61 9.35 -3.97 -31.30
N VAL A 62 8.64 -3.08 -30.62
CA VAL A 62 8.43 -3.14 -29.18
C VAL A 62 6.99 -3.55 -28.90
N VAL A 63 6.82 -4.58 -28.07
CA VAL A 63 5.55 -5.06 -27.57
C VAL A 63 5.41 -4.58 -26.14
N PHE A 64 4.48 -3.65 -25.93
CA PHE A 64 4.12 -3.15 -24.62
C PHE A 64 2.96 -3.97 -24.06
N THR A 65 3.16 -4.67 -22.95
CA THR A 65 2.13 -5.53 -22.34
C THR A 65 1.78 -5.01 -20.96
N ASN A 66 0.49 -4.86 -20.65
CA ASN A 66 0.06 -4.57 -19.29
C ASN A 66 0.35 -5.79 -18.39
N GLY A 67 1.33 -5.63 -17.49
CA GLY A 67 1.76 -6.66 -16.55
C GLY A 67 1.08 -6.60 -15.18
N ALA A 68 0.24 -5.61 -14.92
CA ALA A 68 -0.60 -5.54 -13.72
C ALA A 68 -1.76 -6.53 -13.81
N THR A 69 -2.32 -6.90 -12.65
CA THR A 69 -3.38 -7.92 -12.56
C THR A 69 -4.78 -7.33 -12.54
N ALA A 70 -4.92 -6.09 -12.08
CA ALA A 70 -6.17 -5.36 -11.95
C ALA A 70 -6.04 -3.92 -12.51
N THR A 71 -4.89 -3.28 -12.37
CA THR A 71 -4.70 -1.88 -12.80
C THR A 71 -4.59 -1.76 -14.33
N PRO A 72 -5.43 -0.96 -15.01
CA PRO A 72 -5.26 -0.64 -16.42
C PRO A 72 -4.09 0.34 -16.63
N HIS A 73 -3.49 0.31 -17.82
CA HIS A 73 -2.45 1.27 -18.20
C HIS A 73 -2.60 1.73 -19.66
N THR A 74 -1.79 2.68 -20.07
CA THR A 74 -1.68 3.14 -21.46
C THR A 74 -0.20 3.30 -21.83
N VAL A 75 0.08 3.38 -23.13
CA VAL A 75 1.37 3.74 -23.70
C VAL A 75 1.15 4.94 -24.61
N THR A 76 1.63 6.10 -24.18
CA THR A 76 1.43 7.36 -24.92
C THR A 76 2.76 8.02 -25.24
N PHE A 77 3.06 8.17 -26.52
CA PHE A 77 4.11 9.02 -27.05
C PHE A 77 3.51 10.34 -27.51
N LEU A 78 3.84 11.45 -26.84
CA LEU A 78 3.25 12.76 -27.14
C LEU A 78 3.72 13.38 -28.45
N ALA A 79 4.95 13.07 -28.89
CA ALA A 79 5.57 13.69 -30.07
C ALA A 79 5.42 15.23 -30.12
N GLY A 80 5.63 15.89 -28.98
CA GLY A 80 5.52 17.35 -28.84
C GLY A 80 4.11 17.89 -28.61
N GLN A 81 3.08 17.04 -28.58
CA GLN A 81 1.71 17.44 -28.22
C GLN A 81 1.56 17.67 -26.69
N PRO A 82 0.52 18.43 -26.26
CA PRO A 82 0.18 18.55 -24.84
C PRO A 82 -0.13 17.19 -24.19
N PRO A 83 0.10 17.03 -22.88
CA PRO A 83 -0.28 15.81 -22.16
C PRO A 83 -1.76 15.49 -22.31
N LEU A 84 -2.05 14.21 -22.57
CA LEU A 84 -3.39 13.65 -22.54
C LEU A 84 -3.90 13.53 -21.10
N THR A 85 -5.23 13.50 -20.95
CA THR A 85 -5.95 13.42 -19.67
C THR A 85 -6.89 12.21 -19.64
N PRO A 86 -7.01 11.49 -18.50
CA PRO A 86 -8.00 10.43 -18.33
C PRO A 86 -9.47 10.90 -18.38
N GLN A 87 -9.73 12.21 -18.27
CA GLN A 87 -11.07 12.77 -18.26
C GLN A 87 -11.67 12.89 -19.67
N ASP A 88 -10.83 12.90 -20.71
CA ASP A 88 -11.29 12.87 -22.09
C ASP A 88 -11.43 11.40 -22.54
N PRO A 89 -12.65 10.92 -22.80
CA PRO A 89 -12.88 9.52 -23.15
C PRO A 89 -12.24 9.11 -24.48
N THR A 90 -11.88 10.07 -25.34
CA THR A 90 -11.17 9.76 -26.60
C THR A 90 -9.76 9.24 -26.34
N HIS A 91 -9.13 9.59 -25.21
CA HIS A 91 -7.82 9.07 -24.82
C HIS A 91 -7.88 7.62 -24.31
N ALA A 92 -9.07 7.07 -24.07
CA ALA A 92 -9.23 5.66 -23.77
C ALA A 92 -9.16 4.77 -25.03
N ILE A 93 -9.20 5.36 -26.21
CA ILE A 93 -9.21 4.68 -27.51
C ILE A 93 -7.82 4.78 -28.14
N PRO A 94 -7.28 3.71 -28.78
CA PRO A 94 -6.02 3.78 -29.49
C PRO A 94 -6.07 4.85 -30.59
N SER A 95 -5.04 5.72 -30.67
CA SER A 95 -4.92 6.70 -31.76
C SER A 95 -4.52 6.06 -33.10
N ALA A 96 -3.94 4.87 -33.05
CA ALA A 96 -3.64 4.02 -34.20
C ALA A 96 -3.76 2.53 -33.83
N PRO A 97 -3.99 1.63 -34.81
CA PRO A 97 -4.01 0.19 -34.56
C PRO A 97 -2.67 -0.34 -34.02
N SER A 98 -2.74 -1.37 -33.18
CA SER A 98 -1.56 -2.12 -32.73
C SER A 98 -0.86 -2.81 -33.91
N GLY A 99 0.46 -2.91 -33.88
CA GLY A 99 1.29 -3.54 -34.91
C GLY A 99 1.74 -2.58 -36.03
N GLY A 100 1.41 -1.29 -35.92
CA GLY A 100 1.78 -0.27 -36.88
C GLY A 100 3.26 0.11 -36.85
N SER A 101 3.71 0.77 -37.92
CA SER A 101 5.02 1.43 -37.98
C SER A 101 4.89 2.90 -37.56
N TRP A 102 5.89 3.40 -36.83
CA TRP A 102 5.91 4.75 -36.29
C TRP A 102 7.31 5.37 -36.40
N ASP A 103 7.37 6.60 -36.89
CA ASP A 103 8.61 7.35 -37.16
C ASP A 103 8.96 8.38 -36.06
N GLY A 104 8.18 8.40 -34.97
CA GLY A 104 8.42 9.29 -33.84
C GLY A 104 7.74 10.65 -33.89
N LYS A 105 7.05 11.01 -34.98
CA LYS A 105 6.64 12.41 -35.23
C LYS A 105 5.20 12.75 -34.89
N SER A 106 4.33 11.75 -34.74
CA SER A 106 2.91 11.95 -34.44
C SER A 106 2.54 11.36 -33.08
N LEU A 107 1.51 11.93 -32.45
CA LEU A 107 0.93 11.38 -31.22
C LEU A 107 0.55 9.91 -31.43
N LEU A 108 1.06 9.04 -30.56
CA LEU A 108 0.70 7.63 -30.54
C LEU A 108 0.22 7.26 -29.14
N ASN A 109 -1.03 6.84 -29.01
CA ASN A 109 -1.64 6.38 -27.78
C ASN A 109 -2.21 4.99 -27.99
N SER A 110 -1.91 4.06 -27.10
CA SER A 110 -2.47 2.70 -27.12
C SER A 110 -3.95 2.64 -26.76
N GLY A 111 -4.51 3.70 -26.18
CA GLY A 111 -5.75 3.59 -25.43
C GLY A 111 -5.56 2.74 -24.17
N ILE A 112 -6.67 2.41 -23.50
CA ILE A 112 -6.64 1.58 -22.29
C ILE A 112 -6.21 0.15 -22.63
N LEU A 113 -5.09 -0.27 -22.05
CA LEU A 113 -4.65 -1.65 -21.98
C LEU A 113 -5.11 -2.24 -20.64
N PHE A 114 -6.13 -3.08 -20.69
CA PHE A 114 -6.52 -3.91 -19.55
C PHE A 114 -5.45 -4.98 -19.27
N PRO A 115 -5.46 -5.60 -18.07
CA PRO A 115 -4.51 -6.66 -17.72
C PRO A 115 -4.30 -7.68 -18.84
N LYS A 116 -3.03 -7.99 -19.13
CA LYS A 116 -2.58 -8.91 -20.20
C LYS A 116 -2.81 -8.44 -21.65
N GLN A 117 -3.40 -7.27 -21.88
CA GLN A 117 -3.45 -6.70 -23.22
C GLN A 117 -2.11 -6.10 -23.63
N SER A 118 -1.87 -6.07 -24.94
CA SER A 118 -0.62 -5.57 -25.50
C SER A 118 -0.86 -4.57 -26.64
N TYR A 119 0.08 -3.64 -26.80
CA TYR A 119 0.17 -2.71 -27.92
C TYR A 119 1.55 -2.83 -28.56
N GLU A 120 1.61 -3.03 -29.87
CA GLU A 120 2.85 -3.28 -30.60
C GLU A 120 3.18 -2.09 -31.51
N VAL A 121 4.45 -1.68 -31.53
CA VAL A 121 4.94 -0.57 -32.35
C VAL A 121 6.25 -0.94 -33.02
N THR A 122 6.33 -0.77 -34.33
CA THR A 122 7.58 -0.90 -35.10
C THR A 122 8.21 0.49 -35.26
N PHE A 123 9.43 0.68 -34.78
CA PHE A 123 10.09 1.99 -34.79
C PHE A 123 10.94 2.15 -36.04
N THR A 124 10.66 3.13 -36.90
CA THR A 124 11.31 3.25 -38.21
C THR A 124 12.37 4.35 -38.30
N SER A 125 12.59 5.11 -37.22
CA SER A 125 13.54 6.22 -37.21
C SER A 125 14.30 6.28 -35.89
N SER A 126 15.61 6.47 -35.97
CA SER A 126 16.48 6.64 -34.81
C SER A 126 16.09 7.86 -33.98
N GLY A 127 16.19 7.73 -32.67
CA GLY A 127 15.80 8.76 -31.72
C GLY A 127 15.56 8.21 -30.33
N ALA A 128 15.36 9.11 -29.36
CA ALA A 128 14.91 8.76 -28.02
C ALA A 128 13.48 9.23 -27.83
N TYR A 129 12.55 8.28 -27.70
CA TYR A 129 11.12 8.55 -27.63
C TYR A 129 10.62 8.28 -26.21
N SER A 130 10.37 9.36 -25.48
CA SER A 130 9.72 9.27 -24.17
C SER A 130 8.23 8.96 -24.33
N TYR A 131 7.74 8.09 -23.45
CA TYR A 131 6.33 7.75 -23.36
C TYR A 131 5.90 7.65 -21.90
N TYR A 132 4.60 7.72 -21.67
CA TYR A 132 4.04 7.65 -20.33
C TYR A 132 2.67 6.98 -20.33
N CYS A 133 2.19 6.64 -19.13
CA CYS A 133 0.81 6.23 -18.90
C CYS A 133 -0.05 7.45 -18.57
N VAL A 134 -1.13 7.67 -19.33
CA VAL A 134 -2.10 8.76 -19.10
C VAL A 134 -2.79 8.65 -17.74
N LEU A 135 -3.01 7.42 -17.25
CA LEU A 135 -3.68 7.17 -15.96
C LEU A 135 -2.78 7.49 -14.76
N HIS A 136 -1.47 7.20 -14.88
CA HIS A 136 -0.49 7.40 -13.83
C HIS A 136 0.64 8.27 -14.40
N PRO A 137 0.52 9.61 -14.43
CA PRO A 137 1.41 10.46 -15.24
C PRO A 137 2.91 10.39 -14.89
N MET A 138 3.26 9.94 -13.68
CA MET A 138 4.65 9.74 -13.26
C MET A 138 5.28 8.44 -13.82
N MET A 139 4.45 7.56 -14.38
CA MET A 139 4.87 6.29 -15.00
C MET A 139 5.41 6.55 -16.41
N THR A 140 6.70 6.86 -16.50
CA THR A 140 7.38 7.19 -17.75
C THR A 140 8.38 6.11 -18.17
N GLY A 141 8.59 5.95 -19.47
CA GLY A 141 9.68 5.18 -20.05
C GLY A 141 10.29 5.87 -21.27
N THR A 142 11.34 5.27 -21.83
CA THR A 142 11.96 5.74 -23.07
C THR A 142 12.33 4.57 -23.97
N VAL A 143 11.96 4.67 -25.24
CA VAL A 143 12.48 3.79 -26.30
C VAL A 143 13.63 4.52 -26.98
N VAL A 144 14.84 3.97 -26.90
CA VAL A 144 16.01 4.48 -27.61
C VAL A 144 16.21 3.64 -28.87
N VAL A 145 15.98 4.25 -30.02
CA VAL A 145 16.11 3.63 -31.34
C VAL A 145 17.45 4.08 -31.94
N LEU A 146 18.30 3.11 -32.25
CA LEU A 146 19.60 3.35 -32.89
C LEU A 146 19.60 2.86 -34.35
N PRO A 147 20.42 3.45 -35.22
CA PRO A 147 20.58 2.94 -36.59
C PRO A 147 20.96 1.47 -36.59
N LYS A 148 20.52 0.72 -37.60
CA LYS A 148 20.92 -0.68 -37.78
C LYS A 148 22.43 -0.85 -37.74
N GLY A 149 22.90 -1.90 -37.07
CA GLY A 149 24.33 -2.23 -36.94
C GLY A 149 25.07 -1.47 -35.83
N GLN A 150 24.43 -0.50 -35.16
CA GLN A 150 25.01 0.09 -33.94
C GLN A 150 24.91 -0.89 -32.76
N PRO A 151 25.87 -0.92 -31.83
CA PRO A 151 25.77 -1.79 -30.67
C PRO A 151 24.64 -1.33 -29.73
N ILE A 152 23.80 -2.28 -29.30
CA ILE A 152 22.80 -2.10 -28.24
C ILE A 152 22.97 -3.19 -27.18
N PRO A 153 22.55 -2.95 -25.92
CA PRO A 153 22.51 -4.00 -24.92
C PRO A 153 21.69 -5.20 -25.39
N SER A 154 22.20 -6.41 -25.13
CA SER A 154 21.53 -7.66 -25.47
C SER A 154 20.19 -7.81 -24.75
N LYS A 155 19.32 -8.70 -25.26
CA LYS A 155 18.05 -9.04 -24.60
C LYS A 155 18.22 -9.49 -23.16
N VAL A 156 19.29 -10.23 -22.87
CA VAL A 156 19.60 -10.71 -21.51
C VAL A 156 19.93 -9.53 -20.60
N GLU A 157 20.75 -8.58 -21.05
CA GLU A 157 21.10 -7.39 -20.26
C GLU A 157 19.89 -6.50 -20.00
N GLN A 158 19.05 -6.25 -21.02
CA GLN A 158 17.85 -5.44 -20.84
C GLN A 158 16.81 -6.13 -19.94
N ALA A 159 16.65 -7.45 -20.04
CA ALA A 159 15.80 -8.21 -19.13
C ALA A 159 16.33 -8.22 -17.68
N ALA A 160 17.64 -8.31 -17.49
CA ALA A 160 18.27 -8.21 -16.17
C ALA A 160 18.06 -6.82 -15.56
N ALA A 161 18.19 -5.75 -16.36
CA ALA A 161 17.90 -4.39 -15.92
C ALA A 161 16.42 -4.20 -15.51
N ALA A 162 15.49 -4.75 -16.29
CA ALA A 162 14.07 -4.75 -15.94
C ALA A 162 13.79 -5.49 -14.62
N LYS A 163 14.47 -6.62 -14.38
CA LYS A 163 14.32 -7.39 -13.15
C LYS A 163 14.91 -6.67 -11.93
N ALA A 164 16.06 -6.01 -12.09
CA ALA A 164 16.65 -5.19 -11.03
C ALA A 164 15.72 -4.04 -10.63
N GLN A 165 15.15 -3.32 -11.60
CA GLN A 165 14.17 -2.25 -11.35
C GLN A 165 12.93 -2.74 -10.60
N GLU A 166 12.41 -3.92 -10.96
CA GLU A 166 11.30 -4.54 -10.24
C GLU A 166 11.69 -4.88 -8.79
N ASN A 167 12.85 -5.51 -8.59
CA ASN A 167 13.31 -5.87 -7.25
C ASN A 167 13.51 -4.65 -6.35
N ASP A 168 14.06 -3.55 -6.89
CA ASP A 168 14.23 -2.30 -6.13
C ASP A 168 12.89 -1.73 -5.64
N LEU A 169 11.85 -1.79 -6.48
CA LEU A 169 10.50 -1.35 -6.09
C LEU A 169 9.88 -2.29 -5.05
N LEU A 170 10.07 -3.61 -5.18
CA LEU A 170 9.61 -4.58 -4.19
C LEU A 170 10.31 -4.40 -2.82
N VAL A 171 11.59 -4.02 -2.83
CA VAL A 171 12.31 -3.67 -1.58
C VAL A 171 11.70 -2.41 -0.97
N GLN A 172 11.46 -1.35 -1.75
CA GLN A 172 10.81 -0.14 -1.25
C GLN A 172 9.40 -0.41 -0.71
N GLU A 173 8.60 -1.22 -1.41
CA GLU A 173 7.30 -1.68 -0.94
C GLU A 173 7.43 -2.38 0.42
N SER A 174 8.37 -3.31 0.56
CA SER A 174 8.56 -4.06 1.80
C SER A 174 8.88 -3.17 3.01
N MET A 175 9.53 -2.02 2.78
CA MET A 175 9.82 -1.03 3.83
C MET A 175 8.58 -0.23 4.26
N LEU A 176 7.56 -0.17 3.41
CA LEU A 176 6.25 0.39 3.74
C LEU A 176 5.30 -0.65 4.35
N GLN A 177 5.67 -1.93 4.33
CA GLN A 177 4.88 -2.98 4.96
C GLN A 177 5.21 -3.09 6.44
N GLY A 178 4.19 -3.04 7.28
CA GLY A 178 4.33 -3.25 8.71
C GLY A 178 3.12 -2.74 9.50
N PRO A 179 2.95 -3.20 10.76
CA PRO A 179 1.92 -2.65 11.63
C PRO A 179 2.29 -1.20 11.99
N HIS A 180 1.51 -0.25 11.50
CA HIS A 180 1.60 1.13 11.94
C HIS A 180 0.78 1.31 13.22
N ALA A 181 1.36 1.95 14.25
CA ALA A 181 0.57 2.36 15.39
C ALA A 181 -0.37 3.49 14.96
N ALA A 182 -1.65 3.40 15.34
CA ALA A 182 -2.60 4.46 15.04
C ALA A 182 -2.18 5.75 15.77
N GLN A 183 -1.94 6.81 14.99
CA GLN A 183 -1.70 8.14 15.55
C GLN A 183 -3.03 8.79 15.92
N TYR A 184 -3.02 9.65 16.94
CA TYR A 184 -4.22 10.36 17.37
C TYR A 184 -3.90 11.75 17.95
N ALA A 185 -4.91 12.61 17.98
CA ALA A 185 -4.93 13.87 18.70
C ALA A 185 -6.09 13.90 19.70
N THR A 186 -5.90 14.59 20.83
CA THR A 186 -6.95 14.79 21.84
C THR A 186 -7.74 16.05 21.53
N ASN A 187 -9.06 15.92 21.43
CA ASN A 187 -9.98 17.02 21.19
C ASN A 187 -10.31 17.74 22.51
N LYS A 188 -10.88 18.96 22.41
CA LYS A 188 -11.24 19.79 23.59
C LYS A 188 -12.27 19.13 24.51
N ASP A 189 -13.12 18.26 23.97
CA ASP A 189 -14.14 17.51 24.71
C ASP A 189 -13.63 16.18 25.30
N GLY A 190 -12.32 15.91 25.17
CA GLY A 190 -11.68 14.69 25.64
C GLY A 190 -11.82 13.49 24.71
N SER A 191 -12.56 13.60 23.59
CA SER A 191 -12.57 12.57 22.55
C SER A 191 -11.24 12.54 21.78
N LEU A 192 -10.97 11.44 21.08
CA LEU A 192 -9.78 11.29 20.26
C LEU A 192 -10.12 11.35 18.77
N SER A 193 -9.22 11.97 18.00
CA SER A 193 -9.24 11.96 16.53
C SER A 193 -8.05 11.14 16.03
N TYR A 194 -8.32 9.94 15.54
CA TYR A 194 -7.32 9.03 14.98
C TYR A 194 -7.00 9.39 13.53
N LYS A 195 -5.78 9.10 13.09
CA LYS A 195 -5.34 9.31 11.71
C LYS A 195 -5.19 7.97 10.99
N VAL A 196 -5.65 7.94 9.75
CA VAL A 196 -5.41 6.84 8.80
C VAL A 196 -4.91 7.42 7.49
N ASP A 197 -3.82 6.88 6.99
CA ASP A 197 -3.28 7.25 5.70
C ASP A 197 -3.88 6.35 4.61
N LEU A 198 -4.33 6.96 3.51
CA LEU A 198 -4.72 6.27 2.29
C LEU A 198 -3.50 6.28 1.37
N GLY A 199 -2.86 5.12 1.25
CA GLY A 199 -1.64 4.92 0.49
C GLY A 199 -0.39 5.56 1.09
N SER A 200 0.55 5.94 0.22
CA SER A 200 1.84 6.50 0.62
C SER A 200 2.25 7.63 -0.34
N GLN A 201 3.22 8.45 0.06
CA GLN A 201 3.75 9.53 -0.77
C GLN A 201 4.69 9.05 -1.89
N ASN A 202 4.74 7.74 -2.17
CA ASN A 202 5.63 7.21 -3.20
C ASN A 202 5.14 7.62 -4.60
N SER A 203 6.05 8.08 -5.46
CA SER A 203 5.73 8.53 -6.82
C SER A 203 6.00 7.48 -7.90
N THR A 204 6.49 6.30 -7.51
CA THR A 204 6.92 5.21 -8.42
C THR A 204 6.07 3.95 -8.30
N PHE A 205 5.19 3.89 -7.30
CA PHE A 205 4.16 2.87 -7.14
C PHE A 205 3.03 3.40 -6.27
N SER A 206 1.81 2.91 -6.49
CA SER A 206 0.69 3.15 -5.60
C SER A 206 0.60 2.07 -4.54
N HIS A 207 0.82 2.47 -3.28
CA HIS A 207 0.58 1.62 -2.13
C HIS A 207 -0.93 1.58 -1.86
N ASN A 208 -1.62 0.54 -2.31
CA ASN A 208 -3.08 0.44 -2.22
C ASN A 208 -3.50 -0.09 -0.84
N ARG A 209 -3.12 0.62 0.23
CA ARG A 209 -3.42 0.26 1.62
C ARG A 209 -3.97 1.41 2.45
N MET A 210 -4.65 1.01 3.51
CA MET A 210 -5.13 1.88 4.58
C MET A 210 -4.19 1.69 5.77
N SER A 211 -3.48 2.73 6.21
CA SER A 211 -2.46 2.62 7.25
C SER A 211 -2.85 3.41 8.50
N PRO A 212 -3.08 2.77 9.66
CA PRO A 212 -3.10 1.31 9.85
C PRO A 212 -4.37 0.64 9.33
N GLU A 213 -4.26 -0.65 9.00
CA GLU A 213 -5.36 -1.46 8.46
C GLU A 213 -6.46 -1.74 9.50
N THR A 214 -6.15 -1.57 10.78
CA THR A 214 -7.14 -1.67 11.86
C THR A 214 -6.94 -0.54 12.86
N VAL A 215 -8.02 0.20 13.12
CA VAL A 215 -8.06 1.25 14.15
C VAL A 215 -9.07 0.84 15.21
N ILE A 216 -8.67 0.94 16.49
CA ILE A 216 -9.58 0.77 17.61
C ILE A 216 -9.91 2.13 18.20
N VAL A 217 -11.18 2.49 18.19
CA VAL A 217 -11.69 3.77 18.68
C VAL A 217 -12.77 3.53 19.74
N SER A 218 -13.07 4.53 20.55
CA SER A 218 -14.20 4.49 21.49
C SER A 218 -15.42 5.17 20.87
N GLU A 219 -16.62 4.84 21.32
CA GLU A 219 -17.81 5.62 20.98
C GLU A 219 -17.60 7.10 21.33
N GLY A 220 -17.83 7.97 20.33
CA GLY A 220 -17.59 9.41 20.38
C GLY A 220 -16.27 9.86 19.76
N ASP A 221 -15.31 8.96 19.54
CA ASP A 221 -14.06 9.26 18.83
C ASP A 221 -14.29 9.41 17.32
N SER A 222 -13.35 10.06 16.64
CA SER A 222 -13.37 10.27 15.20
C SER A 222 -12.14 9.67 14.53
N ILE A 223 -12.26 9.40 13.23
CA ILE A 223 -11.13 9.05 12.36
C ILE A 223 -11.05 10.09 11.24
N SER A 224 -9.83 10.56 10.96
CA SER A 224 -9.47 11.36 9.80
C SER A 224 -8.64 10.51 8.85
N TRP A 225 -9.21 10.18 7.70
CA TRP A 225 -8.47 9.56 6.60
C TRP A 225 -7.85 10.65 5.74
N THR A 226 -6.59 10.49 5.31
CA THR A 226 -5.91 11.45 4.41
C THR A 226 -5.29 10.71 3.24
N ASN A 227 -5.56 11.17 2.01
CA ASN A 227 -4.88 10.61 0.85
C ASN A 227 -3.45 11.14 0.76
N LEU A 228 -2.47 10.23 0.86
CA LEU A 228 -1.06 10.55 0.72
C LEU A 228 -0.53 10.31 -0.70
N SER A 229 -1.29 9.61 -1.55
CA SER A 229 -0.87 9.32 -2.91
C SER A 229 -0.71 10.60 -3.72
N PRO A 230 0.42 10.77 -4.44
CA PRO A 230 0.64 11.97 -5.23
C PRO A 230 -0.27 12.07 -6.47
N TYR A 231 -0.83 10.95 -6.93
CA TYR A 231 -1.61 10.89 -8.17
C TYR A 231 -2.85 9.99 -8.09
N GLU A 232 -2.84 8.93 -7.26
CA GLU A 232 -4.00 8.04 -7.16
C GLU A 232 -5.11 8.65 -6.29
N PRO A 233 -6.35 8.71 -6.79
CA PRO A 233 -7.48 9.04 -5.95
C PRO A 233 -7.88 7.87 -5.05
N HIS A 234 -8.37 8.21 -3.85
CA HIS A 234 -8.85 7.22 -2.90
C HIS A 234 -10.24 7.56 -2.35
N TRP A 235 -10.87 6.53 -1.79
CA TRP A 235 -12.21 6.59 -1.19
C TRP A 235 -12.18 5.89 0.16
N VAL A 236 -13.01 6.39 1.07
CA VAL A 236 -13.40 5.71 2.29
C VAL A 236 -14.87 5.41 2.16
N THR A 237 -15.22 4.13 2.09
CA THR A 237 -16.63 3.77 1.93
C THR A 237 -17.05 2.62 2.84
N PHE A 238 -18.14 2.83 3.54
CA PHE A 238 -18.83 1.87 4.40
C PHE A 238 -20.18 1.48 3.78
N ASN A 239 -20.57 0.22 3.98
CA ASN A 239 -21.90 -0.30 3.64
C ASN A 239 -22.31 -0.07 2.17
N LYS A 240 -21.44 -0.42 1.20
CA LYS A 240 -21.77 -0.32 -0.24
C LYS A 240 -23.07 -1.06 -0.55
N PRO A 241 -24.00 -0.45 -1.30
CA PRO A 241 -25.00 -1.21 -2.05
C PRO A 241 -24.32 -2.15 -3.05
N ALA A 242 -24.83 -3.39 -3.19
CA ALA A 242 -24.22 -4.39 -4.06
C ALA A 242 -24.23 -3.97 -5.55
N ASP A 243 -25.27 -3.26 -5.97
CA ASP A 243 -25.51 -2.75 -7.33
C ASP A 243 -24.72 -1.47 -7.67
N LEU A 244 -24.04 -0.86 -6.68
CA LEU A 244 -23.27 0.35 -6.90
C LEU A 244 -21.85 0.01 -7.39
N ASN A 245 -21.62 0.13 -8.70
CA ASN A 245 -20.32 -0.11 -9.33
C ASN A 245 -19.44 1.16 -9.37
N MET A 246 -18.12 0.99 -9.34
CA MET A 246 -17.17 2.11 -9.45
C MET A 246 -17.18 2.79 -10.80
N LEU A 247 -17.29 1.99 -11.85
CA LEU A 247 -17.38 2.45 -13.22
C LEU A 247 -18.81 2.22 -13.73
N THR A 248 -19.28 3.15 -14.57
CA THR A 248 -20.50 2.97 -15.35
C THR A 248 -20.27 1.93 -16.46
N GLU A 249 -21.33 1.50 -17.14
CA GLU A 249 -21.22 0.62 -18.31
C GLU A 249 -20.35 1.20 -19.43
N LYS A 250 -20.19 2.54 -19.46
CA LYS A 250 -19.33 3.26 -20.39
C LYS A 250 -17.88 3.37 -19.93
N GLY A 251 -17.54 2.82 -18.76
CA GLY A 251 -16.19 2.88 -18.18
C GLY A 251 -15.87 4.20 -17.46
N GLU A 252 -16.84 5.10 -17.30
CA GLU A 252 -16.65 6.37 -16.60
C GLU A 252 -16.78 6.17 -15.08
N PHE A 253 -16.13 7.02 -14.27
CA PHE A 253 -16.38 7.01 -12.82
C PHE A 253 -17.87 7.22 -12.52
N ASN A 254 -18.43 6.41 -11.62
CA ASN A 254 -19.83 6.52 -11.25
C ASN A 254 -20.07 7.85 -10.49
N PRO A 255 -20.90 8.76 -11.02
CA PRO A 255 -21.09 10.08 -10.43
C PRO A 255 -21.69 10.03 -9.01
N LYS A 256 -22.35 8.92 -8.63
CA LYS A 256 -22.87 8.71 -7.26
C LYS A 256 -21.77 8.52 -6.21
N LEU A 257 -20.55 8.18 -6.63
CA LEU A 257 -19.42 7.93 -5.73
C LEU A 257 -18.45 9.12 -5.67
N MET A 258 -18.62 10.11 -6.53
CA MET A 258 -17.72 11.28 -6.60
C MET A 258 -17.93 12.26 -5.45
N PRO A 259 -19.16 12.68 -5.09
CA PRO A 259 -19.38 13.51 -3.90
C PRO A 259 -19.42 12.68 -2.61
N PRO A 260 -19.22 13.31 -1.45
CA PRO A 260 -19.48 12.69 -0.16
C PRO A 260 -20.95 12.27 -0.01
N ALA A 261 -21.19 11.14 0.65
CA ALA A 261 -22.52 10.64 1.01
C ALA A 261 -22.53 10.15 2.46
N GLY A 262 -23.68 10.31 3.14
CA GLY A 262 -23.82 9.99 4.56
C GLY A 262 -23.69 11.22 5.47
N GLY A 263 -23.66 10.98 6.79
CA GLY A 263 -23.51 12.01 7.81
C GLY A 263 -22.07 12.24 8.25
N LYS A 264 -21.88 13.17 9.20
CA LYS A 264 -20.59 13.34 9.93
C LYS A 264 -20.41 12.32 11.06
N GLU A 265 -21.46 11.60 11.39
CA GLU A 265 -21.49 10.56 12.41
C GLU A 265 -21.91 9.24 11.76
N PHE A 266 -21.39 8.13 12.30
CA PHE A 266 -21.61 6.79 11.81
C PHE A 266 -21.88 5.82 12.95
N ASP A 267 -23.03 5.15 12.86
CA ASP A 267 -23.50 4.15 13.82
C ASP A 267 -23.41 2.71 13.29
N GLY A 268 -22.87 2.54 12.09
CA GLY A 268 -22.76 1.24 11.43
C GLY A 268 -23.80 0.92 10.37
N THR A 269 -24.84 1.75 10.19
CA THR A 269 -26.00 1.35 9.37
C THR A 269 -26.07 2.00 8.00
N ALA A 270 -25.79 3.30 7.90
CA ALA A 270 -25.95 4.04 6.65
C ALA A 270 -24.84 3.72 5.63
N PHE A 271 -25.15 3.79 4.34
CA PHE A 271 -24.12 3.94 3.31
C PHE A 271 -23.39 5.26 3.53
N THR A 272 -22.08 5.20 3.67
CA THR A 272 -21.23 6.37 3.96
C THR A 272 -20.03 6.36 3.03
N ASN A 273 -19.81 7.46 2.32
CA ASN A 273 -18.78 7.60 1.28
C ASN A 273 -18.07 8.94 1.44
N SER A 274 -16.74 8.95 1.40
CA SER A 274 -15.96 10.19 1.44
C SER A 274 -16.14 11.08 0.22
N GLY A 275 -16.60 10.52 -0.91
CA GLY A 275 -16.32 11.10 -2.21
C GLY A 275 -14.87 10.85 -2.62
N ILE A 276 -14.50 11.36 -3.79
CA ILE A 276 -13.12 11.30 -4.27
C ILE A 276 -12.21 12.11 -3.35
N LEU A 277 -11.15 11.47 -2.84
CA LEU A 277 -10.08 12.13 -2.11
C LEU A 277 -8.85 12.18 -3.00
N MET A 278 -8.46 13.38 -3.40
CA MET A 278 -7.18 13.64 -4.07
C MET A 278 -6.07 13.83 -3.04
N ASN A 279 -4.81 13.93 -3.50
CA ASN A 279 -3.64 14.17 -2.66
C ASN A 279 -3.91 15.25 -1.58
N ALA A 280 -3.54 14.93 -0.34
CA ALA A 280 -3.66 15.73 0.87
C ALA A 280 -5.09 16.07 1.31
N GLN A 281 -6.12 15.62 0.58
CA GLN A 281 -7.50 15.76 1.03
C GLN A 281 -7.81 14.74 2.12
N SER A 282 -8.65 15.16 3.06
CA SER A 282 -9.04 14.34 4.20
C SER A 282 -10.56 14.20 4.32
N TYR A 283 -10.97 13.05 4.86
CA TYR A 283 -12.35 12.76 5.25
C TYR A 283 -12.41 12.46 6.75
N ASN A 284 -13.39 13.03 7.45
CA ASN A 284 -13.54 12.88 8.90
C ASN A 284 -14.89 12.24 9.24
N LEU A 285 -14.89 11.21 10.08
CA LEU A 285 -16.10 10.53 10.52
C LEU A 285 -16.03 10.21 12.01
N LYS A 286 -17.10 10.56 12.75
CA LYS A 286 -17.26 10.24 14.17
C LYS A 286 -18.05 8.95 14.34
N PHE A 287 -17.58 8.06 15.19
CA PHE A 287 -18.25 6.78 15.46
C PHE A 287 -19.10 6.87 16.72
N THR A 288 -20.38 6.51 16.62
CA THR A 288 -21.35 6.71 17.72
C THR A 288 -21.85 5.41 18.33
N LYS A 289 -21.55 4.26 17.71
CA LYS A 289 -22.01 2.96 18.18
C LYS A 289 -20.89 1.93 18.17
N ALA A 290 -20.81 1.15 19.24
CA ALA A 290 -19.88 0.04 19.34
C ALA A 290 -20.18 -1.01 18.27
N GLY A 291 -19.12 -1.56 17.68
CA GLY A 291 -19.22 -2.48 16.55
C GLY A 291 -17.88 -2.71 15.87
N THR A 292 -17.89 -3.56 14.86
CA THR A 292 -16.75 -3.75 13.95
C THR A 292 -17.23 -3.45 12.54
N TYR A 293 -16.58 -2.48 11.90
CA TYR A 293 -16.99 -1.90 10.63
C TYR A 293 -15.85 -2.01 9.64
N THR A 294 -16.08 -2.72 8.54
CA THR A 294 -15.14 -2.78 7.43
C THR A 294 -15.46 -1.65 6.45
N TYR A 295 -14.41 -1.04 5.91
CA TYR A 295 -14.50 -0.07 4.83
C TYR A 295 -13.43 -0.38 3.80
N GLU A 296 -13.62 0.15 2.60
CA GLU A 296 -12.71 -0.09 1.49
C GLU A 296 -12.63 1.12 0.57
N CYS A 297 -11.53 1.20 -0.18
CA CYS A 297 -11.46 2.00 -1.39
C CYS A 297 -11.87 1.10 -2.55
N TYR A 298 -13.06 1.33 -3.11
CA TYR A 298 -13.59 0.44 -4.14
C TYR A 298 -12.74 0.37 -5.41
N LEU A 299 -12.08 1.47 -5.79
CA LEU A 299 -11.19 1.51 -6.96
C LEU A 299 -10.07 0.46 -6.83
N HIS A 300 -9.50 0.34 -5.64
CA HIS A 300 -8.36 -0.54 -5.36
C HIS A 300 -8.74 -1.75 -4.49
N SER A 301 -10.02 -2.09 -4.45
CA SER A 301 -10.54 -3.19 -3.63
C SER A 301 -10.05 -4.56 -4.13
N GLY A 302 -9.70 -4.66 -5.42
CA GLY A 302 -9.00 -5.81 -6.01
C GLY A 302 -7.57 -5.98 -5.47
N SER A 303 -6.89 -4.89 -5.15
CA SER A 303 -5.55 -4.84 -4.54
C SER A 303 -5.62 -4.76 -3.00
N MET A 304 -6.64 -5.36 -2.41
CA MET A 304 -6.82 -5.47 -0.95
C MET A 304 -6.91 -4.15 -0.16
N MET A 305 -7.26 -3.01 -0.77
CA MET A 305 -7.41 -1.73 -0.06
C MET A 305 -8.66 -1.67 0.83
N ARG A 306 -8.67 -2.49 1.88
CA ARG A 306 -9.72 -2.66 2.89
C ARG A 306 -9.14 -2.52 4.28
N ALA A 307 -9.92 -1.96 5.19
CA ALA A 307 -9.53 -1.82 6.58
C ALA A 307 -10.73 -1.94 7.51
N THR A 308 -10.44 -2.05 8.79
CA THR A 308 -11.44 -2.27 9.83
C THR A 308 -11.35 -1.20 10.91
N VAL A 309 -12.51 -0.66 11.29
CA VAL A 309 -12.67 0.13 12.50
C VAL A 309 -13.37 -0.73 13.55
N ILE A 310 -12.75 -0.84 14.72
CA ILE A 310 -13.37 -1.46 15.88
C ILE A 310 -13.74 -0.34 16.84
N VAL A 311 -15.04 -0.18 17.08
CA VAL A 311 -15.58 0.79 18.02
C VAL A 311 -15.94 0.07 19.30
N VAL A 312 -15.28 0.45 20.40
CA VAL A 312 -15.61 -0.06 21.75
C VAL A 312 -16.53 0.93 22.46
N PRO A 313 -17.36 0.47 23.43
CA PRO A 313 -18.18 1.38 24.23
C PRO A 313 -17.36 2.50 24.88
N LYS A 314 -17.97 3.66 25.08
CA LYS A 314 -17.28 4.78 25.72
C LYS A 314 -16.75 4.39 27.10
N GLY A 315 -15.47 4.67 27.36
CA GLY A 315 -14.78 4.34 28.62
C GLY A 315 -14.36 2.86 28.76
N ALA A 316 -14.62 2.02 27.75
CA ALA A 316 -14.08 0.67 27.72
C ALA A 316 -12.58 0.70 27.39
N ILE A 317 -11.84 -0.18 28.05
CA ILE A 317 -10.44 -0.45 27.71
C ILE A 317 -10.36 -1.05 26.29
N LYS A 318 -9.36 -0.68 25.50
CA LYS A 318 -9.04 -1.27 24.19
C LYS A 318 -7.99 -2.36 24.40
N LEU A 319 -8.11 -3.50 23.72
CA LEU A 319 -7.18 -4.62 23.86
C LEU A 319 -6.59 -5.03 22.51
N VAL A 320 -5.25 -5.07 22.43
CA VAL A 320 -4.48 -5.54 21.29
C VAL A 320 -3.63 -6.73 21.73
N VAL A 321 -3.75 -7.87 21.07
CA VAL A 321 -3.01 -9.10 21.39
C VAL A 321 -2.21 -9.54 20.17
N ASN A 322 -0.88 -9.67 20.30
CA ASN A 322 0.03 -10.05 19.22
C ASN A 322 -0.22 -9.22 17.93
N GLY A 323 -0.39 -7.91 18.10
CA GLY A 323 -0.67 -6.98 17.00
C GLY A 323 -2.10 -7.00 16.46
N LYS A 324 -2.99 -7.85 17.00
CA LYS A 324 -4.39 -7.95 16.57
C LYS A 324 -5.34 -7.33 17.58
N ALA A 325 -6.19 -6.44 17.11
CA ALA A 325 -7.27 -5.86 17.90
C ALA A 325 -8.29 -6.92 18.32
N VAL A 326 -8.74 -6.86 19.58
CA VAL A 326 -9.78 -7.74 20.11
C VAL A 326 -11.07 -6.93 20.22
N ALA A 327 -12.00 -7.15 19.29
CA ALA A 327 -13.26 -6.39 19.15
C ALA A 327 -14.17 -6.41 20.37
N ASN A 328 -13.94 -7.34 21.30
CA ASN A 328 -14.59 -7.41 22.59
C ASN A 328 -13.51 -7.40 23.68
N SER A 329 -13.05 -6.21 24.04
CA SER A 329 -12.21 -5.95 25.20
C SER A 329 -13.03 -6.20 26.48
N ALA A 330 -13.37 -7.47 26.68
CA ALA A 330 -14.37 -7.95 27.59
C ALA A 330 -14.19 -7.41 29.00
N GLY A 331 -15.12 -6.54 29.42
CA GLY A 331 -15.33 -6.12 30.81
C GLY A 331 -14.09 -5.69 31.57
N ALA A 332 -13.01 -5.31 30.88
CA ALA A 332 -11.72 -5.11 31.52
C ALA A 332 -11.84 -3.96 32.52
N GLN A 333 -11.22 -4.12 33.68
CA GLN A 333 -11.36 -3.23 34.82
C GLN A 333 -9.98 -2.87 35.32
N LEU A 334 -9.66 -1.57 35.32
CA LEU A 334 -8.53 -1.09 36.09
C LEU A 334 -8.93 -1.11 37.57
N LYS A 335 -8.32 -2.02 38.35
CA LYS A 335 -8.62 -2.19 39.76
C LYS A 335 -7.31 -2.28 40.55
N ASP A 336 -7.16 -1.43 41.55
CA ASP A 336 -5.98 -1.38 42.43
C ASP A 336 -4.66 -1.21 41.66
N GLY A 337 -4.69 -0.47 40.55
CA GLY A 337 -3.52 -0.27 39.68
C GLY A 337 -3.22 -1.42 38.72
N ASP A 338 -3.99 -2.51 38.75
CA ASP A 338 -3.83 -3.67 37.87
C ASP A 338 -5.02 -3.81 36.91
N LEU A 339 -4.73 -4.18 35.67
CA LEU A 339 -5.75 -4.35 34.65
C LEU A 339 -6.31 -5.77 34.70
N LYS A 340 -7.54 -5.90 35.17
CA LYS A 340 -8.26 -7.16 35.27
C LYS A 340 -9.02 -7.43 33.99
N VAL A 341 -8.82 -8.61 33.40
CA VAL A 341 -9.42 -9.01 32.12
C VAL A 341 -10.21 -10.30 32.26
N GLY A 342 -11.30 -10.42 31.51
CA GLY A 342 -12.11 -11.64 31.48
C GLY A 342 -11.29 -12.85 31.02
N VAL A 343 -11.21 -13.90 31.84
CA VAL A 343 -10.31 -15.05 31.59
C VAL A 343 -10.59 -15.73 30.26
N ALA A 344 -11.87 -15.97 29.95
CA ALA A 344 -12.26 -16.73 28.77
C ALA A 344 -11.95 -15.99 27.46
N SER A 345 -12.33 -14.71 27.38
CA SER A 345 -12.07 -13.86 26.22
C SER A 345 -10.57 -13.58 26.06
N PHE A 346 -9.86 -13.33 27.16
CA PHE A 346 -8.43 -13.07 27.14
C PHE A 346 -7.61 -14.29 26.71
N ALA A 347 -7.90 -15.48 27.27
CA ALA A 347 -7.26 -16.72 26.85
C ALA A 347 -7.52 -17.01 25.36
N LYS A 348 -8.77 -16.82 24.89
CA LYS A 348 -9.11 -16.97 23.48
C LYS A 348 -8.33 -15.99 22.59
N ALA A 349 -8.23 -14.72 23.00
CA ALA A 349 -7.51 -13.70 22.24
C ALA A 349 -6.00 -13.98 22.14
N LEU A 350 -5.41 -14.61 23.17
CA LEU A 350 -4.04 -15.11 23.16
C LEU A 350 -3.85 -16.36 22.30
N GLY A 351 -4.91 -16.93 21.71
CA GLY A 351 -4.87 -18.22 21.00
C GLY A 351 -4.73 -19.41 21.96
N GLY A 352 -5.05 -19.22 23.23
CA GLY A 352 -4.91 -20.20 24.29
C GLY A 352 -6.22 -20.77 24.80
N LYS A 353 -6.10 -21.50 25.90
CA LYS A 353 -7.21 -22.08 26.67
C LYS A 353 -7.01 -21.80 28.16
N PHE A 354 -8.07 -21.95 28.94
CA PHE A 354 -7.99 -21.85 30.39
C PHE A 354 -8.71 -23.01 31.08
N VAL A 355 -8.26 -23.33 32.29
CA VAL A 355 -8.89 -24.30 33.19
C VAL A 355 -8.96 -23.69 34.58
N PHE A 356 -10.11 -23.79 35.25
CA PHE A 356 -10.26 -23.43 36.65
C PHE A 356 -10.13 -24.67 37.53
N ASP A 357 -9.18 -24.66 38.46
CA ASP A 357 -9.01 -25.72 39.44
C ASP A 357 -9.77 -25.38 40.73
N LYS A 358 -10.79 -26.18 41.05
CA LYS A 358 -11.64 -25.99 42.25
C LYS A 358 -10.88 -26.16 43.57
N LYS A 359 -9.82 -26.98 43.61
CA LYS A 359 -9.05 -27.26 44.83
C LYS A 359 -8.14 -26.09 45.17
N SER A 360 -7.35 -25.65 44.20
CA SER A 360 -6.42 -24.52 44.39
C SER A 360 -7.09 -23.15 44.22
N LYS A 361 -8.30 -23.10 43.63
CA LYS A 361 -9.02 -21.88 43.25
C LYS A 361 -8.22 -21.00 42.28
N LEU A 362 -7.37 -21.60 41.46
CA LEU A 362 -6.54 -20.90 40.46
C LEU A 362 -7.04 -21.14 39.04
N TYR A 363 -6.85 -20.13 38.20
CA TYR A 363 -6.99 -20.25 36.75
C TYR A 363 -5.63 -20.62 36.16
N THR A 364 -5.59 -21.72 35.40
CA THR A 364 -4.43 -22.08 34.57
C THR A 364 -4.72 -21.64 33.15
N ILE A 365 -3.94 -20.69 32.64
CA ILE A 365 -4.02 -20.21 31.25
C ILE A 365 -2.86 -20.82 30.48
N THR A 366 -3.14 -21.44 29.35
CA THR A 366 -2.15 -22.12 28.51
C THR A 366 -2.15 -21.51 27.11
N VAL A 367 -0.98 -21.05 26.67
CA VAL A 367 -0.73 -20.47 25.35
C VAL A 367 0.55 -21.09 24.81
N ASN A 368 0.52 -21.64 23.58
CA ASN A 368 1.68 -22.26 22.91
C ASN A 368 2.47 -23.25 23.81
N GLY A 369 1.75 -24.10 24.56
CA GLY A 369 2.34 -25.10 25.45
C GLY A 369 2.85 -24.56 26.79
N LYS A 370 3.00 -23.24 26.95
CA LYS A 370 3.34 -22.61 28.23
C LYS A 370 2.09 -22.35 29.04
N SER A 371 2.13 -22.71 30.32
CA SER A 371 1.01 -22.52 31.24
C SER A 371 1.39 -21.62 32.39
N PHE A 372 0.49 -20.73 32.78
CA PHE A 372 0.63 -19.88 33.95
C PHE A 372 -0.61 -20.02 34.84
N LYS A 373 -0.37 -20.11 36.16
CA LYS A 373 -1.43 -20.20 37.16
C LYS A 373 -1.56 -18.86 37.85
N THR A 374 -2.78 -18.32 37.92
CA THR A 374 -3.04 -17.05 38.59
C THR A 374 -4.35 -17.08 39.34
N ALA A 375 -4.41 -16.29 40.41
CA ALA A 375 -5.63 -16.05 41.15
C ALA A 375 -6.54 -15.11 40.35
N GLY A 376 -7.84 -15.29 40.53
CA GLY A 376 -8.85 -14.45 39.91
C GLY A 376 -10.05 -14.27 40.81
N TYR A 377 -11.01 -13.47 40.36
CA TYR A 377 -12.29 -13.31 41.03
C TYR A 377 -13.43 -13.39 40.02
N THR A 378 -14.62 -13.75 40.49
CA THR A 378 -15.82 -13.78 39.66
C THR A 378 -16.70 -12.59 39.99
N LEU A 379 -17.07 -11.82 38.97
CA LEU A 379 -18.02 -10.72 39.09
C LEU A 379 -19.15 -10.94 38.09
N LYS A 380 -20.40 -11.01 38.58
CA LYS A 380 -21.61 -11.23 37.77
C LYS A 380 -21.45 -12.41 36.77
N GLY A 381 -20.89 -13.53 37.25
CA GLY A 381 -20.68 -14.73 36.45
C GLY A 381 -19.46 -14.71 35.52
N THR A 382 -18.72 -13.60 35.42
CA THR A 382 -17.50 -13.49 34.61
C THR A 382 -16.27 -13.59 35.51
N ALA A 383 -15.34 -14.48 35.16
CA ALA A 383 -14.06 -14.64 35.83
C ALA A 383 -13.04 -13.62 35.32
N TYR A 384 -12.29 -13.00 36.23
CA TYR A 384 -11.28 -11.98 35.95
C TYR A 384 -9.93 -12.37 36.55
N VAL A 385 -8.85 -12.09 35.82
CA VAL A 385 -7.45 -12.27 36.25
C VAL A 385 -6.63 -11.02 35.91
N SER A 386 -5.45 -10.87 36.53
CA SER A 386 -4.48 -9.85 36.11
C SER A 386 -3.99 -10.13 34.70
N ALA A 387 -4.14 -9.16 33.80
CA ALA A 387 -3.55 -9.24 32.47
C ALA A 387 -2.02 -9.22 32.53
N GLU A 388 -1.47 -8.36 33.38
CA GLU A 388 -0.02 -8.16 33.51
C GLU A 388 0.68 -9.42 34.01
N ASP A 389 0.19 -10.00 35.13
CA ASP A 389 0.76 -11.23 35.67
C ASP A 389 0.64 -12.38 34.69
N THR A 390 -0.52 -12.48 34.02
CA THR A 390 -0.76 -13.53 33.03
C THR A 390 0.23 -13.44 31.88
N VAL A 391 0.42 -12.24 31.32
CA VAL A 391 1.34 -12.02 30.20
C VAL A 391 2.78 -12.26 30.62
N ARG A 392 3.23 -11.70 31.76
CA ARG A 392 4.59 -11.93 32.29
C ARG A 392 4.83 -13.41 32.58
N GLY A 393 3.87 -14.07 33.21
CA GLY A 393 3.92 -15.49 33.53
C GLY A 393 4.01 -16.39 32.29
N LEU A 394 3.36 -16.00 31.20
CA LEU A 394 3.49 -16.63 29.89
C LEU A 394 4.76 -16.19 29.13
N GLY A 395 5.60 -15.32 29.69
CA GLY A 395 6.85 -14.84 29.08
C GLY A 395 6.65 -13.84 27.95
N GLY A 396 5.54 -13.10 28.01
CA GLY A 396 5.23 -12.01 27.09
C GLY A 396 5.57 -10.63 27.62
N THR A 397 5.23 -9.62 26.83
CA THR A 397 5.36 -8.19 27.15
C THR A 397 4.01 -7.50 27.04
N TYR A 398 3.81 -6.40 27.75
CA TYR A 398 2.63 -5.56 27.59
C TYR A 398 2.98 -4.07 27.68
N THR A 399 2.12 -3.23 27.12
CA THR A 399 2.15 -1.78 27.25
C THR A 399 0.74 -1.24 27.53
N TRP A 400 0.64 -0.26 28.41
CA TRP A 400 -0.60 0.46 28.71
C TRP A 400 -0.50 1.90 28.20
N ASN A 401 -1.49 2.33 27.43
CA ASN A 401 -1.68 3.72 27.03
C ASN A 401 -2.90 4.29 27.74
N GLY A 402 -2.67 5.14 28.76
CA GLY A 402 -3.74 5.74 29.54
C GLY A 402 -4.62 6.72 28.77
N ALA A 403 -4.08 7.41 27.75
CA ALA A 403 -4.85 8.37 26.96
C ALA A 403 -5.88 7.68 26.06
N THR A 404 -5.53 6.53 25.47
CA THR A 404 -6.45 5.74 24.64
C THR A 404 -7.17 4.64 25.42
N GLN A 405 -6.88 4.49 26.72
CA GLN A 405 -7.24 3.34 27.55
C GLN A 405 -6.91 1.98 26.87
N SER A 406 -5.74 1.87 26.24
CA SER A 406 -5.37 0.68 25.45
C SER A 406 -4.32 -0.17 26.14
N LEU A 407 -4.59 -1.47 26.24
CA LEU A 407 -3.61 -2.49 26.60
C LEU A 407 -3.15 -3.22 25.34
N THR A 408 -1.86 -3.20 25.07
CA THR A 408 -1.23 -4.04 24.05
C THR A 408 -0.42 -5.14 24.73
N VAL A 409 -0.61 -6.39 24.32
CA VAL A 409 0.11 -7.55 24.86
C VAL A 409 0.71 -8.38 23.74
N THR A 410 1.88 -8.95 23.99
CA THR A 410 2.56 -9.87 23.08
C THR A 410 2.97 -11.12 23.87
N VAL A 411 2.51 -12.29 23.45
CA VAL A 411 2.81 -13.58 24.09
C VAL A 411 3.09 -14.62 22.99
N GLY A 412 4.27 -15.26 23.06
CA GLY A 412 4.60 -16.39 22.19
C GLY A 412 4.75 -16.06 20.71
N ALA A 413 4.80 -14.79 20.33
CA ALA A 413 5.19 -14.38 18.98
C ALA A 413 6.72 -14.56 18.83
N PRO A 414 7.23 -15.01 17.67
CA PRO A 414 8.66 -14.94 17.40
C PRO A 414 9.09 -13.48 17.56
N ALA A 415 10.21 -13.24 18.23
CA ALA A 415 10.78 -11.90 18.36
C ALA A 415 10.96 -11.32 16.96
N THR A 416 10.10 -10.39 16.55
CA THR A 416 10.40 -9.56 15.39
C THR A 416 11.67 -8.80 15.75
N ALA A 417 12.69 -8.94 14.90
CA ALA A 417 13.97 -8.27 15.06
C ALA A 417 13.75 -6.78 15.42
N PRO A 418 14.56 -6.21 16.31
CA PRO A 418 14.43 -4.80 16.67
C PRO A 418 14.46 -3.98 15.38
N ALA A 419 13.52 -3.03 15.26
CA ALA A 419 13.57 -2.00 14.23
C ALA A 419 14.98 -1.43 14.21
N ALA A 420 15.61 -1.44 13.04
CA ALA A 420 16.92 -0.83 12.85
C ALA A 420 16.87 0.58 13.44
N ALA A 421 17.74 0.86 14.40
CA ALA A 421 17.83 2.15 15.05
C ALA A 421 17.87 3.24 13.97
N SER A 422 17.01 4.25 14.11
CA SER A 422 17.12 5.48 13.34
C SER A 422 18.53 6.02 13.54
N MET A 423 19.38 5.92 12.52
CA MET A 423 20.57 6.74 12.47
C MET A 423 20.10 8.16 12.20
N ASP A 424 19.99 8.92 13.29
CA ASP A 424 20.02 10.37 13.26
C ASP A 424 21.29 10.80 12.52
N HIS A 425 21.13 11.30 11.30
CA HIS A 425 22.16 12.10 10.67
C HIS A 425 21.93 13.56 11.06
N MET A 426 22.61 13.98 12.12
CA MET A 426 23.01 15.36 12.30
C MET A 426 24.23 15.67 11.43
N HIS A 427 24.15 16.83 10.77
CA HIS A 427 25.13 17.61 10.00
C HIS A 427 25.20 17.38 8.49
#